data_AF-A0A0D6QNR3-F1
#
_entry.id   AF-A0A0D6QNR3-F1
#
_cell.length_a   1.000
_cell.length_b   1.000
_cell.length_c   1.000
_cell.angle_alpha   90.00
_cell.angle_beta   90.00
_cell.angle_gamma   90.00
#
_symmetry.space_group_name_H-M   'P 1'
#
loop_
_entity.id
_entity.type
_entity.pdbx_description
1 polymer ?
#
loop_
_entity_poly.entity_id
_entity_poly.type
_entity_poly.pdbx_seq_one_letter_code
_entity_poly.pdbx_strand_id
1 'polypeptide(L)'
;MPARTRYALAAAVVLALGAALLSQLPAGTFGRRAPPPVETPELAAQGKRVLTQQCWHCHREIPLAPRVAGWDAPRAYEALGRLPELNRAMPPFRGTDADRRALAAYLAALAAGRAP
;
A
#
# COMPACT_ATOMS: atom_id res chain seq x y z
N MET A 1 -50.35 -1.53 -27.91
CA MET A 1 -49.69 -1.57 -26.58
C MET A 1 -49.33 -0.15 -26.17
N PRO A 2 -49.78 0.36 -25.01
CA PRO A 2 -49.59 1.76 -24.65
C PRO A 2 -48.11 2.08 -24.40
N ALA A 3 -47.66 3.24 -24.86
CA ALA A 3 -46.25 3.67 -24.84
C ALA A 3 -45.58 3.56 -23.45
N ARG A 4 -46.35 3.71 -22.38
CA ARG A 4 -45.91 3.56 -20.99
C ARG A 4 -45.32 2.18 -20.69
N THR A 5 -45.86 1.12 -21.27
CA THR A 5 -45.37 -0.25 -21.09
C THR A 5 -44.02 -0.46 -21.79
N ARG A 6 -43.80 0.22 -22.93
CA ARG A 6 -42.53 0.14 -23.67
C ARG A 6 -41.40 0.88 -22.95
N TYR A 7 -41.69 2.03 -22.34
CA TYR A 7 -40.71 2.76 -21.53
C TYR A 7 -40.36 2.02 -20.23
N ALA A 8 -41.34 1.42 -19.56
CA ALA A 8 -41.11 0.62 -18.37
C ALA A 8 -40.22 -0.60 -18.65
N LEU A 9 -40.46 -1.30 -19.78
CA LEU A 9 -39.63 -2.42 -20.21
C LEU A 9 -38.22 -1.98 -20.60
N ALA A 10 -38.09 -0.86 -21.33
CA ALA A 10 -36.77 -0.33 -21.70
C ALA A 10 -35.95 0.08 -20.47
N ALA A 11 -36.56 0.73 -19.48
CA ALA A 11 -35.89 1.11 -18.23
C ALA A 11 -35.44 -0.11 -17.42
N ALA A 12 -36.27 -1.16 -17.34
CA ALA A 12 -35.92 -2.41 -16.67
C ALA A 12 -34.74 -3.12 -17.35
N VAL A 13 -34.69 -3.11 -18.69
CA VAL A 13 -33.57 -3.69 -19.46
C VAL A 13 -32.28 -2.91 -19.24
N VAL A 14 -32.32 -1.57 -19.24
CA VAL A 14 -31.12 -0.74 -18.99
C VAL A 14 -30.58 -0.95 -17.56
N LEU A 15 -31.46 -1.05 -16.57
CA LEU A 15 -31.08 -1.34 -15.18
C LEU A 15 -30.46 -2.74 -15.03
N ALA A 16 -31.05 -3.75 -15.67
CA ALA A 16 -30.53 -5.12 -15.64
C ALA A 16 -29.17 -5.25 -16.33
N LEU A 17 -28.98 -4.57 -17.47
CA LEU A 17 -27.71 -4.54 -18.19
C LEU A 17 -26.62 -3.79 -17.42
N GLY A 18 -26.95 -2.68 -16.76
CA GLY A 18 -26.02 -1.95 -15.90
C GLY A 18 -25.55 -2.78 -14.70
N ALA A 19 -26.47 -3.50 -14.06
CA ALA A 19 -26.15 -4.40 -12.94
C ALA A 19 -25.28 -5.60 -13.37
N ALA A 20 -25.57 -6.19 -14.52
CA ALA A 20 -24.79 -7.31 -15.08
C ALA A 20 -23.40 -6.90 -15.59
N LEU A 21 -23.21 -5.63 -15.97
CA LEU A 21 -21.89 -5.11 -16.33
C LEU A 21 -21.05 -4.82 -15.08
N LEU A 22 -21.67 -4.34 -13.99
CA LEU A 22 -20.98 -4.13 -12.72
C LEU A 22 -20.50 -5.43 -12.07
N SER A 23 -21.26 -6.53 -12.19
CA SER A 23 -20.91 -7.84 -11.62
C SER A 23 -19.78 -8.56 -12.36
N GLN A 24 -19.41 -8.10 -13.56
CA GLN A 24 -18.29 -8.63 -14.34
C GLN A 24 -16.97 -7.87 -14.11
N LEU A 25 -16.98 -6.81 -13.29
CA LEU A 25 -15.75 -6.13 -12.92
C LEU A 25 -14.98 -6.98 -11.89
N PRO A 26 -13.70 -7.31 -12.13
CA PRO A 26 -12.90 -8.01 -11.14
C PRO A 26 -12.82 -7.18 -9.86
N ALA A 27 -13.04 -7.84 -8.72
CA ALA A 27 -12.89 -7.23 -7.41
C ALA A 27 -11.47 -6.64 -7.27
N GLY A 28 -11.33 -5.31 -7.35
CA GLY A 28 -10.03 -4.63 -7.25
C GLY A 28 -9.82 -3.43 -8.18
N THR A 29 -10.74 -3.15 -9.11
CA THR A 29 -10.64 -1.97 -10.01
C THR A 29 -10.80 -0.63 -9.29
N PHE A 30 -11.35 -0.64 -8.07
CA PHE A 30 -11.40 0.51 -7.18
C PHE A 30 -10.56 0.22 -5.93
N GLY A 31 -9.33 0.77 -5.89
CA GLY A 31 -8.74 1.21 -4.63
C GLY A 31 -7.52 0.49 -4.06
N ARG A 32 -6.92 -0.51 -4.71
CA ARG A 32 -5.58 -0.97 -4.31
C ARG A 32 -4.74 -1.27 -5.55
N ARG A 33 -3.84 -0.36 -5.92
CA ARG A 33 -2.74 -0.75 -6.79
C ARG A 33 -2.03 -1.89 -6.09
N ALA A 34 -2.05 -3.08 -6.69
CA ALA A 34 -1.23 -4.18 -6.19
C ALA A 34 0.19 -3.63 -6.04
N PRO A 35 0.82 -3.79 -4.86
CA PRO A 35 2.17 -3.28 -4.68
C PRO A 35 3.08 -3.86 -5.77
N PRO A 36 4.13 -3.14 -6.16
CA PRO A 36 5.07 -3.65 -7.14
C PRO A 36 5.56 -5.04 -6.68
N PRO A 37 5.88 -5.96 -7.61
CA PRO A 37 6.33 -7.32 -7.30
C PRO A 37 7.60 -7.40 -6.42
N VAL A 38 8.19 -6.25 -6.09
CA VAL A 38 9.30 -6.05 -5.16
C VAL A 38 8.87 -6.24 -3.69
N GLU A 39 7.58 -6.10 -3.33
CA GLU A 39 7.10 -6.26 -1.95
C GLU A 39 6.59 -7.69 -1.67
N THR A 40 7.48 -8.68 -1.56
CA THR A 40 7.08 -10.02 -1.10
C THR A 40 6.90 -10.08 0.43
N PRO A 41 6.04 -10.97 0.97
CA PRO A 41 5.89 -11.16 2.41
C PRO A 41 7.21 -11.49 3.13
N GLU A 42 8.07 -12.29 2.50
CA GLU A 42 9.37 -12.69 3.04
C GLU A 42 10.32 -11.50 3.15
N LEU A 43 10.33 -10.65 2.12
CA LEU A 43 11.14 -9.43 2.11
C LEU A 43 10.64 -8.42 3.15
N ALA A 44 9.32 -8.26 3.28
CA ALA A 44 8.72 -7.44 4.33
C ALA A 44 9.04 -7.99 5.74
N ALA A 45 9.05 -9.31 5.92
CA ALA A 45 9.45 -9.94 7.18
C ALA A 45 10.93 -9.71 7.50
N GLN A 46 11.82 -9.70 6.49
CA GLN A 46 13.21 -9.26 6.67
C GLN A 46 13.27 -7.78 7.06
N GLY A 47 12.53 -6.91 6.39
CA GLY A 47 12.47 -5.49 6.73
C GLY A 47 12.02 -5.23 8.18
N LYS A 48 11.06 -6.02 8.68
CA LYS A 48 10.66 -5.98 10.09
C LYS A 48 11.83 -6.29 11.03
N ARG A 49 12.68 -7.27 10.69
CA ARG A 49 13.89 -7.57 11.49
C ARG A 49 14.87 -6.40 11.49
N VAL A 50 15.11 -5.79 10.32
CA VAL A 50 15.97 -4.60 10.19
C VAL A 50 15.44 -3.45 11.04
N LEU A 51 14.12 -3.18 10.99
CA LEU A 51 13.47 -2.16 11.81
C LEU A 51 13.72 -2.42 13.30
N THR A 52 13.46 -3.64 13.77
CA THR A 52 13.63 -4.02 15.17
C THR A 52 15.08 -3.84 15.66
N GLN A 53 16.06 -4.16 14.81
CA GLN A 53 17.47 -4.11 15.18
C GLN A 53 18.07 -2.70 15.12
N GLN A 54 17.64 -1.88 14.16
CA GLN A 54 18.33 -0.63 13.82
C GLN A 54 17.52 0.64 14.15
N CYS A 55 16.19 0.54 14.19
CA CYS A 55 15.32 1.71 14.32
C CYS A 55 14.52 1.71 15.63
N TRP A 56 14.32 0.55 16.25
CA TRP A 56 13.39 0.36 17.36
C TRP A 56 13.75 1.15 18.61
N HIS A 57 15.03 1.43 18.84
CA HIS A 57 15.47 2.21 20.00
C HIS A 57 14.74 3.56 20.11
N CYS A 58 14.45 4.21 18.99
CA CYS A 58 13.70 5.47 18.96
C CYS A 58 12.24 5.27 18.48
N HIS A 59 11.99 4.25 17.65
CA HIS A 59 10.67 4.04 17.03
C HIS A 59 9.75 3.08 17.78
N ARG A 60 10.11 2.66 18.99
CA ARG A 60 9.23 1.87 19.86
C ARG A 60 7.97 2.64 20.26
N GLU A 61 8.13 3.84 20.82
CA GLU A 61 7.01 4.70 21.20
C GLU A 61 6.58 5.69 20.10
N ILE A 62 7.37 5.83 19.03
CA ILE A 62 7.07 6.73 17.91
C ILE A 62 6.44 5.90 16.77
N PRO A 63 5.11 5.91 16.62
CA PRO A 63 4.43 5.04 15.67
C PRO A 63 4.78 5.42 14.22
N LEU A 64 5.30 4.45 13.48
CA LEU A 64 5.73 4.64 12.09
C LEU A 64 4.55 4.64 11.11
N ALA A 65 3.52 3.84 11.34
CA ALA A 65 2.37 3.72 10.44
C ALA A 65 1.77 5.08 9.98
N PRO A 66 1.45 6.04 10.88
CA PRO A 66 0.94 7.34 10.44
C PRO A 66 1.99 8.20 9.69
N ARG A 67 3.28 7.96 9.93
CA ARG A 67 4.38 8.72 9.28
C ARG A 67 4.69 8.23 7.88
N VAL A 68 4.43 6.95 7.61
CA VAL A 68 4.64 6.34 6.30
C VAL A 68 3.35 6.17 5.50
N ALA A 69 2.22 6.69 5.98
CA ALA A 69 0.94 6.59 5.28
C ALA A 69 1.06 7.04 3.82
N GLY A 70 0.63 6.17 2.89
CA GLY A 70 0.70 6.40 1.45
C GLY A 70 2.09 6.25 0.82
N TRP A 71 3.09 5.75 1.54
CA TRP A 71 4.40 5.44 0.96
C TRP A 71 4.35 4.10 0.19
N ASP A 72 5.04 4.06 -0.95
CA ASP A 72 5.41 2.85 -1.66
C ASP A 72 6.88 2.48 -1.38
N ALA A 73 7.30 1.28 -1.77
CA ALA A 73 8.68 0.82 -1.53
C ALA A 73 9.75 1.74 -2.14
N PRO A 74 9.63 2.25 -3.39
CA PRO A 74 10.62 3.19 -3.94
C PRO A 74 10.76 4.45 -3.10
N ARG A 75 9.65 5.07 -2.68
CA ARG A 75 9.69 6.26 -1.81
C ARG A 75 10.32 5.95 -0.46
N ALA A 76 9.96 4.81 0.15
CA ALA A 76 10.52 4.38 1.42
C ALA A 76 12.02 4.14 1.31
N TYR A 77 12.48 3.50 0.23
CA TYR A 77 13.89 3.29 -0.04
C TYR A 77 14.62 4.64 -0.11
N GLU A 78 14.16 5.58 -0.94
CA GLU A 78 14.76 6.93 -1.04
C GLU A 78 14.83 7.63 0.32
N ALA A 79 13.74 7.63 1.09
CA ALA A 79 13.68 8.19 2.43
C ALA A 79 14.74 7.61 3.39
N LEU A 80 14.93 6.28 3.37
CA LEU A 80 15.95 5.61 4.19
C LEU A 80 17.39 6.02 3.84
N GLY A 81 17.63 6.47 2.61
CA GLY A 81 18.96 6.96 2.19
C GLY A 81 19.31 8.33 2.74
N ARG A 82 18.33 9.06 3.28
CA ARG A 82 18.45 10.46 3.70
C ARG A 82 17.79 10.74 5.05
N LEU A 83 17.82 9.78 5.96
CA LEU A 83 17.20 9.89 7.29
C LEU A 83 17.54 11.19 8.05
N PRO A 84 18.79 11.68 8.08
CA PRO A 84 19.12 12.93 8.77
C PRO A 84 18.45 14.18 8.17
N GLU A 85 18.10 14.14 6.88
CA GLU A 85 17.38 15.22 6.20
C GLU A 85 15.89 15.22 6.56
N LEU A 86 15.31 14.04 6.81
CA LEU A 86 13.93 13.92 7.29
C LEU A 86 13.80 14.42 8.73
N ASN A 87 14.78 14.09 9.56
CA ASN A 87 14.89 14.57 10.93
C ASN A 87 16.35 14.46 11.40
N ARG A 88 16.93 15.58 11.85
CA ARG A 88 18.33 15.65 12.30
C ARG A 88 18.69 14.70 13.44
N ALA A 89 17.70 14.26 14.23
CA ALA A 89 17.90 13.27 15.29
C ALA A 89 18.00 11.83 14.76
N MET A 90 17.58 11.56 13.51
CA MET A 90 17.69 10.24 12.91
C MET A 90 19.12 10.03 12.38
N PRO A 91 19.79 8.92 12.76
CA PRO A 91 21.10 8.61 12.21
C PRO A 91 20.99 8.19 10.74
N PRO A 92 22.08 8.31 9.95
CA PRO A 92 22.16 7.68 8.63
C PRO A 92 21.89 6.17 8.72
N PHE A 93 21.26 5.60 7.70
CA PHE A 93 21.05 4.15 7.61
C PHE A 93 22.41 3.43 7.47
N ARG A 94 22.65 2.41 8.32
CA ARG A 94 23.94 1.69 8.38
C ARG A 94 23.91 0.27 7.81
N GLY A 95 22.75 -0.20 7.34
CA GLY A 95 22.60 -1.53 6.75
C GLY A 95 23.09 -1.62 5.30
N THR A 96 23.00 -2.81 4.71
CA THR A 96 23.31 -3.04 3.30
C THR A 96 22.21 -2.50 2.38
N ASP A 97 22.47 -2.42 1.07
CA ASP A 97 21.42 -2.07 0.09
C ASP A 97 20.24 -3.06 0.14
N ALA A 98 20.53 -4.34 0.34
CA ALA A 98 19.52 -5.38 0.52
C ALA A 98 18.66 -5.13 1.77
N ASP A 99 19.27 -4.75 2.89
CA ASP A 99 18.52 -4.39 4.12
C ASP A 99 17.68 -3.13 3.91
N ARG A 100 18.20 -2.14 3.18
CA ARG A 100 17.45 -0.91 2.85
C ARG A 100 16.22 -1.23 1.99
N ARG A 101 16.36 -2.10 0.99
CA ARG A 101 15.23 -2.57 0.16
C ARG A 101 14.23 -3.37 0.99
N ALA A 102 14.70 -4.24 1.87
CA ALA A 102 13.84 -5.04 2.74
C ALA A 102 13.04 -4.14 3.69
N LEU A 103 13.70 -3.18 4.34
CA LEU A 103 13.05 -2.21 5.21
C LEU A 103 12.06 -1.33 4.44
N ALA A 104 12.41 -0.90 3.22
CA ALA A 104 11.50 -0.15 2.35
C ALA A 104 10.23 -0.94 2.03
N ALA A 105 10.35 -2.23 1.69
CA ALA A 105 9.20 -3.10 1.46
C ALA A 105 8.33 -3.25 2.71
N TYR A 106 8.93 -3.40 3.88
CA TYR A 106 8.19 -3.44 5.14
C TYR A 106 7.44 -2.13 5.42
N LEU A 107 8.07 -0.97 5.22
CA LEU A 107 7.44 0.33 5.47
C LEU A 107 6.26 0.59 4.50
N ALA A 108 6.37 0.14 3.25
CA ALA A 108 5.27 0.21 2.29
C ALA A 108 4.12 -0.76 2.63
N ALA A 109 4.44 -1.98 3.09
CA ALA A 109 3.44 -2.89 3.62
C ALA A 109 2.74 -2.30 4.86
N LEU A 110 3.48 -1.66 5.77
CA LEU A 110 2.95 -0.98 6.94
C LEU A 110 2.04 0.19 6.55
N ALA A 111 2.48 1.03 5.61
CA ALA A 111 1.72 2.16 5.07
C ALA A 111 0.34 1.75 4.54
N ALA A 112 0.24 0.54 4.03
CA ALA A 112 -0.95 0.04 3.37
C ALA A 112 -1.68 -1.07 4.17
N GLY A 113 -1.36 -1.19 5.47
CA GLY A 113 -2.05 -2.05 6.43
C GLY A 113 -1.83 -3.55 6.23
N ARG A 114 -0.67 -3.95 5.68
CA ARG A 114 -0.31 -5.33 5.34
C ARG A 114 1.01 -5.80 5.94
N ALA A 115 1.62 -5.02 6.85
CA ALA A 115 2.87 -5.41 7.47
C ALA A 115 2.72 -6.76 8.22
N PRO A 116 3.69 -7.67 8.12
CA PRO A 116 3.72 -8.92 8.88
C PRO A 116 4.09 -8.70 10.35
#